data_AF-A0A090QLY5-F1
#
_entry.id   AF-A0A090QLY5-F1
#
_cell.length_a   1.000
_cell.length_b   1.000
_cell.length_c   1.000
_cell.angle_alpha   90.00
_cell.angle_beta   90.00
_cell.angle_gamma   90.00
#
_symmetry.space_group_name_H-M   'P 1'
#
loop_
_entity.id
_entity.type
_entity.pdbx_description
1 polymer ?
#
loop_
_entity_poly.entity_id
_entity_poly.type
_entity_poly.pdbx_seq_one_letter_code
_entity_poly.pdbx_strand_id
1 'polypeptide(L)'
;MEGDSLLDIANRYDVGLLLLMASNPGVDPFLPTPGSLLTIPMQLILPDVKREGIVINLAELRLYYFPKNSDKMYVFPIGIGRVGRETPRMTTQISQMIKNPTWTPTANIRREYREKHNIELPAVVPAGPENPLGDYAMRLAKGGGQYLIHGTNKDFGIGMRVSSGCIRMNRGMWNGCLAK
;
A
#
# COMPACT_ATOMS: atom_id res chain seq x y z
N MET A 1 -6.18 8.19 -24.21
CA MET A 1 -6.00 9.27 -23.22
C MET A 1 -4.63 9.86 -23.51
N GLU A 2 -4.53 11.19 -23.59
CA GLU A 2 -3.27 11.86 -23.92
C GLU A 2 -2.52 12.20 -22.63
N GLY A 3 -1.26 11.75 -22.52
CA GLY A 3 -0.35 12.18 -21.44
C GLY A 3 -0.44 11.44 -20.10
N ASP A 4 -1.40 10.53 -19.90
CA ASP A 4 -1.46 9.70 -18.68
C ASP A 4 -0.32 8.66 -18.66
N SER A 5 0.42 8.55 -17.56
CA SER A 5 1.34 7.44 -17.31
C SER A 5 0.59 6.17 -16.89
N LEU A 6 1.25 5.00 -16.90
CA LEU A 6 0.65 3.79 -16.32
C LEU A 6 0.38 3.93 -14.82
N LEU A 7 1.10 4.80 -14.10
CA LEU A 7 0.82 5.08 -12.70
C LEU A 7 -0.51 5.83 -12.53
N ASP A 8 -0.77 6.83 -13.38
CA ASP A 8 -2.03 7.59 -13.36
C ASP A 8 -3.21 6.67 -13.65
N ILE A 9 -3.04 5.79 -14.63
CA ILE A 9 -4.03 4.78 -15.00
C ILE A 9 -4.22 3.78 -13.87
N ALA A 10 -3.15 3.28 -13.26
CA ALA A 10 -3.22 2.35 -12.14
C ALA A 10 -3.99 2.95 -10.96
N ASN A 11 -3.71 4.21 -10.61
CA ASN A 11 -4.40 4.94 -9.55
C ASN A 11 -5.88 5.18 -9.90
N ARG A 12 -6.20 5.49 -11.17
CA ARG A 12 -7.60 5.72 -11.61
C ARG A 12 -8.47 4.48 -11.51
N TYR A 13 -7.91 3.32 -11.82
CA TYR A 13 -8.63 2.04 -11.84
C TYR A 13 -8.43 1.20 -10.57
N ASP A 14 -7.78 1.75 -9.54
CA ASP A 14 -7.46 1.05 -8.29
C ASP A 14 -6.74 -0.30 -8.51
N VAL A 15 -5.79 -0.33 -9.45
CA VAL A 15 -4.92 -1.50 -9.71
C VAL A 15 -3.47 -1.22 -9.32
N GLY A 16 -2.71 -2.27 -9.03
CA GLY A 16 -1.29 -2.13 -8.71
C GLY A 16 -0.46 -1.87 -9.97
N LEU A 17 0.48 -0.91 -9.92
CA LEU A 17 1.31 -0.53 -11.06
C LEU A 17 2.03 -1.74 -11.69
N LEU A 18 2.70 -2.56 -10.88
CA LEU A 18 3.44 -3.72 -11.41
C LEU A 18 2.53 -4.75 -12.09
N LEU A 19 1.30 -4.90 -11.61
CA LEU A 19 0.33 -5.80 -12.23
C LEU A 19 -0.20 -5.23 -13.56
N LEU A 20 -0.44 -3.93 -13.61
CA LEU A 20 -0.83 -3.26 -14.86
C LEU A 20 0.28 -3.36 -15.92
N MET A 21 1.54 -3.14 -15.53
CA MET A 21 2.69 -3.32 -16.40
C MET A 21 2.81 -4.76 -16.90
N ALA A 22 2.67 -5.75 -16.01
CA ALA A 22 2.73 -7.17 -16.37
C ALA A 22 1.60 -7.58 -17.33
N SER A 23 0.44 -6.94 -17.23
CA SER A 23 -0.71 -7.18 -18.12
C SER A 23 -0.58 -6.52 -19.49
N ASN A 24 0.39 -5.61 -19.65
CA ASN A 24 0.59 -4.80 -20.85
C ASN A 24 2.07 -4.78 -21.26
N PRO A 25 2.66 -5.94 -21.62
CA PRO A 25 4.07 -6.04 -21.95
C PRO A 25 4.42 -5.16 -23.17
N GLY A 26 5.52 -4.43 -23.08
CA GLY A 26 6.01 -3.55 -24.14
C GLY A 26 5.40 -2.14 -24.15
N VAL A 27 4.45 -1.83 -23.28
CA VAL A 27 3.95 -0.46 -23.09
C VAL A 27 4.93 0.34 -22.24
N ASP A 28 5.28 1.54 -22.69
CA ASP A 28 6.08 2.49 -21.91
C ASP A 28 5.31 2.90 -20.64
N PRO A 29 5.85 2.66 -19.44
CA PRO A 29 5.16 2.98 -18.19
C PRO A 29 5.03 4.48 -17.91
N PHE A 30 5.88 5.31 -18.49
CA PHE A 30 5.88 6.75 -18.29
C PHE A 30 5.04 7.47 -19.33
N LEU A 31 5.11 7.02 -20.60
CA LEU A 31 4.37 7.63 -21.69
C LEU A 31 3.78 6.57 -22.64
N PRO A 32 2.71 5.86 -22.23
CA PRO A 32 1.96 4.96 -23.12
C PRO A 32 1.56 5.69 -24.40
N THR A 33 1.71 5.02 -25.54
CA THR A 33 1.32 5.59 -26.84
C THR A 33 -0.18 5.95 -26.82
N PRO A 34 -0.55 7.21 -27.10
CA PRO A 34 -1.96 7.61 -27.14
C PRO A 34 -2.74 6.75 -28.13
N GLY A 35 -3.94 6.32 -27.72
CA GLY A 35 -4.80 5.44 -28.53
C GLY A 35 -4.48 3.94 -28.41
N SER A 36 -3.43 3.55 -27.68
CA SER A 36 -3.17 2.15 -27.36
C SER A 36 -4.30 1.54 -26.51
N LEU A 37 -4.54 0.24 -26.73
CA LEU A 37 -5.45 -0.54 -25.90
C LEU A 37 -4.67 -1.12 -24.72
N LEU A 38 -5.18 -0.89 -23.51
CA LEU A 38 -4.60 -1.41 -22.27
C LEU A 38 -5.57 -2.39 -21.61
N THR A 39 -5.03 -3.52 -21.17
CA THR A 39 -5.72 -4.49 -20.34
C THR A 39 -5.68 -4.03 -18.89
N ILE A 40 -6.84 -3.78 -18.28
CA ILE A 40 -6.96 -3.49 -16.85
C ILE A 40 -7.27 -4.79 -16.10
N PRO A 41 -6.37 -5.29 -15.23
CA PRO A 41 -6.47 -6.61 -14.62
C PRO A 41 -7.44 -6.65 -13.42
N MET A 42 -8.73 -6.51 -13.70
CA MET A 42 -9.81 -6.50 -12.69
C MET A 42 -10.28 -7.91 -12.30
N GLN A 43 -10.10 -8.90 -13.18
CA GLN A 43 -10.44 -10.28 -12.89
C GLN A 43 -9.32 -10.93 -12.05
N LEU A 44 -9.70 -11.63 -10.98
CA LEU A 44 -8.76 -12.28 -10.10
C LEU A 44 -9.31 -13.60 -9.56
N ILE A 45 -8.40 -14.51 -9.25
CA ILE A 45 -8.68 -15.74 -8.51
C ILE A 45 -8.46 -15.43 -7.04
N LEU A 46 -9.40 -15.82 -6.19
CA LEU A 46 -9.25 -15.60 -4.76
C LEU A 46 -8.19 -16.52 -4.17
N PRO A 47 -7.38 -16.04 -3.21
CA PRO A 47 -6.44 -16.90 -2.51
C PRO A 47 -7.18 -18.03 -1.79
N ASP A 48 -6.61 -19.23 -1.83
CA ASP A 48 -7.14 -20.40 -1.14
C ASP A 48 -6.84 -20.33 0.37
N VAL A 49 -7.59 -19.47 1.05
CA VAL A 49 -7.49 -19.23 2.49
C VAL A 49 -8.88 -19.01 3.08
N LYS A 50 -8.98 -19.05 4.41
CA LYS A 50 -10.21 -18.66 5.09
C LYS A 50 -10.58 -17.22 4.72
N ARG A 51 -11.79 -17.02 4.21
CA ARG A 51 -12.33 -15.73 3.77
C ARG A 51 -12.89 -14.94 4.95
N GLU A 52 -12.02 -14.57 5.88
CA GLU A 52 -12.38 -13.83 7.09
C GLU A 52 -11.36 -12.73 7.37
N GLY A 53 -11.84 -11.53 7.68
CA GLY A 53 -10.99 -10.41 8.06
C GLY A 53 -10.08 -9.96 6.91
N ILE A 54 -8.83 -9.67 7.23
CA ILE A 54 -7.84 -9.15 6.27
C ILE A 54 -6.87 -10.27 5.87
N VAL A 55 -6.78 -10.52 4.57
CA VAL A 55 -5.77 -11.39 3.95
C VAL A 55 -4.89 -10.54 3.06
N ILE A 56 -3.57 -10.62 3.23
CA ILE A 56 -2.61 -9.90 2.39
C ILE A 56 -1.82 -10.91 1.56
N ASN A 57 -1.91 -10.81 0.24
CA ASN A 57 -1.08 -11.55 -0.68
C ASN A 57 0.10 -10.68 -1.13
N LEU A 58 1.28 -10.92 -0.53
CA LEU A 58 2.50 -10.16 -0.81
C LEU A 58 3.03 -10.37 -2.24
N ALA A 59 2.71 -11.51 -2.88
CA ALA A 59 3.17 -11.79 -4.24
C ALA A 59 2.35 -10.99 -5.28
N GLU A 60 1.06 -10.84 -5.03
CA GLU A 60 0.13 -10.09 -5.90
C GLU A 60 0.03 -8.61 -5.54
N LEU A 61 0.64 -8.18 -4.43
CA LEU A 61 0.54 -6.82 -3.91
C LEU A 61 -0.92 -6.40 -3.70
N ARG A 62 -1.70 -7.31 -3.11
CA ARG A 62 -3.14 -7.11 -2.83
C ARG A 62 -3.48 -7.39 -1.38
N LEU A 63 -4.41 -6.59 -0.86
CA LEU A 63 -5.12 -6.81 0.39
C LEU A 63 -6.57 -7.15 0.06
N TYR A 64 -7.04 -8.25 0.63
CA TYR A 64 -8.41 -8.73 0.57
C TYR A 64 -9.06 -8.52 1.93
N TYR A 65 -10.19 -7.82 1.96
CA TYR A 65 -11.00 -7.65 3.15
C TYR A 65 -12.33 -8.39 2.99
N PHE A 66 -12.58 -9.32 3.90
CA PHE A 66 -13.80 -10.10 4.03
C PHE A 66 -14.54 -9.64 5.29
N PRO A 67 -15.49 -8.69 5.17
CA PRO A 67 -16.25 -8.21 6.31
C PRO A 67 -17.08 -9.32 6.93
N LYS A 68 -17.22 -9.27 8.25
CA LYS A 68 -18.10 -10.20 8.96
C LYS A 68 -19.55 -9.99 8.52
N ASN A 69 -20.28 -11.09 8.31
CA ASN A 69 -21.70 -11.08 7.92
C ASN A 69 -21.98 -10.30 6.61
N SER A 70 -21.03 -10.30 5.67
CA SER A 70 -21.23 -9.74 4.33
C SER A 70 -20.90 -10.78 3.28
N ASP A 71 -21.67 -10.77 2.20
CA ASP A 71 -21.39 -11.45 0.93
C ASP A 71 -20.40 -10.66 0.05
N LYS A 72 -20.11 -9.41 0.41
CA LYS A 72 -19.16 -8.55 -0.28
C LYS A 72 -17.75 -8.82 0.20
N MET A 73 -16.80 -8.61 -0.70
CA MET A 73 -15.38 -8.53 -0.38
C MET A 73 -14.81 -7.29 -1.05
N TYR A 74 -13.71 -6.80 -0.50
CA TYR A 74 -13.00 -5.65 -1.04
C TYR A 74 -11.57 -6.05 -1.34
N VAL A 75 -11.05 -5.60 -2.48
CA VAL A 75 -9.69 -5.86 -2.92
C VAL A 75 -9.00 -4.53 -3.16
N PHE A 76 -7.83 -4.37 -2.57
CA PHE A 76 -7.05 -3.14 -2.68
C PHE A 76 -5.63 -3.47 -3.11
N PRO A 77 -5.06 -2.76 -4.10
CA PRO A 77 -3.63 -2.83 -4.35
C PRO A 77 -2.88 -2.19 -3.18
N ILE A 78 -1.71 -2.73 -2.86
CA ILE A 78 -0.91 -2.28 -1.73
C ILE A 78 0.55 -2.08 -2.12
N GLY A 79 1.23 -1.18 -1.40
CA GLY A 79 2.69 -1.11 -1.39
C GLY A 79 3.26 -1.91 -0.23
N ILE A 80 4.38 -2.61 -0.44
CA ILE A 80 5.02 -3.43 0.61
C ILE A 80 6.50 -3.09 0.78
N GLY A 81 7.15 -3.76 1.74
CA GLY A 81 8.58 -3.63 2.01
C GLY A 81 9.47 -3.91 0.81
N ARG A 82 10.48 -3.07 0.60
CA ARG A 82 11.55 -3.30 -0.40
C ARG A 82 12.46 -4.47 0.01
N VAL A 83 13.26 -4.95 -0.94
CA VAL A 83 14.25 -6.01 -0.66
C VAL A 83 15.21 -5.57 0.45
N GLY A 84 15.50 -6.47 1.38
CA GLY A 84 16.26 -6.22 2.61
C GLY A 84 15.47 -5.52 3.73
N ARG A 85 14.20 -5.16 3.49
CA ARG A 85 13.24 -4.64 4.47
C ARG A 85 11.83 -5.15 4.17
N GLU A 86 11.74 -6.44 3.92
CA GLU A 86 10.53 -7.10 3.47
C GLU A 86 9.41 -6.96 4.50
N THR A 87 8.18 -6.87 4.01
CA THR A 87 7.01 -7.06 4.87
C THR A 87 7.00 -8.52 5.35
N PRO A 88 7.00 -8.78 6.66
CA PRO A 88 7.08 -10.14 7.17
C PRO A 88 5.79 -10.91 6.90
N ARG A 89 5.93 -12.22 6.62
CA ARG A 89 4.78 -13.13 6.58
C ARG A 89 4.35 -13.44 8.00
N MET A 90 3.08 -13.21 8.32
CA MET A 90 2.55 -13.48 9.64
C MET A 90 1.04 -13.57 9.67
N THR A 91 0.53 -14.33 10.64
CA THR A 91 -0.85 -14.19 11.16
C THR A 91 -0.82 -13.23 12.34
N THR A 92 -1.69 -12.23 12.33
CA THR A 92 -1.78 -11.20 13.38
C THR A 92 -3.19 -10.60 13.41
N GLN A 93 -3.40 -9.65 14.32
CA GLN A 93 -4.63 -8.89 14.47
C GLN A 93 -4.34 -7.40 14.47
N ILE A 94 -5.34 -6.59 14.14
CA ILE A 94 -5.29 -5.15 14.31
C ILE A 94 -5.36 -4.85 15.81
N SER A 95 -4.31 -4.27 16.38
CA SER A 95 -4.28 -3.88 17.79
C SER A 95 -4.83 -2.47 18.03
N GLN A 96 -4.79 -1.62 17.00
CA GLN A 96 -5.24 -0.23 17.10
C GLN A 96 -5.62 0.30 15.72
N MET A 97 -6.76 0.99 15.63
CA MET A 97 -7.11 1.85 14.51
C MET A 97 -6.82 3.30 14.88
N ILE A 98 -6.14 4.03 13.99
CA ILE A 98 -5.63 5.38 14.26
C ILE A 98 -6.04 6.30 13.12
N LYS A 99 -6.90 7.28 13.43
CA LYS A 99 -7.17 8.42 12.56
C LYS A 99 -6.13 9.51 12.80
N ASN A 100 -5.66 10.15 11.73
CA ASN A 100 -4.64 11.20 11.76
C ASN A 100 -3.41 10.78 12.59
N PRO A 101 -2.72 9.69 12.21
CA PRO A 101 -1.60 9.15 12.98
C PRO A 101 -0.43 10.14 13.04
N THR A 102 0.28 10.18 14.17
CA THR A 102 1.65 10.70 14.20
C THR A 102 2.62 9.60 13.77
N TRP A 103 3.76 9.99 13.21
CA TRP A 103 4.80 9.04 12.82
C TRP A 103 6.07 9.25 13.65
N THR A 104 6.49 8.20 14.34
CA THR A 104 7.76 8.16 15.06
C THR A 104 8.72 7.27 14.27
N PRO A 105 9.70 7.83 13.55
CA PRO A 105 10.66 7.04 12.78
C PRO A 105 11.47 6.12 13.71
N THR A 106 11.68 4.88 13.30
CA THR A 106 12.54 3.95 14.06
C THR A 106 14.00 4.39 14.00
N ALA A 107 14.82 3.96 14.95
CA ALA A 107 16.25 4.27 14.96
C ALA A 107 16.96 3.87 13.65
N ASN A 108 16.56 2.74 13.05
CA ASN A 108 17.09 2.29 11.76
C ASN A 108 16.68 3.19 10.59
N ILE A 109 15.46 3.73 10.60
CA ILE A 109 15.01 4.68 9.58
C ILE A 109 15.76 6.00 9.74
N ARG A 110 15.87 6.54 10.97
CA ARG A 110 16.63 7.78 11.23
C ARG A 110 18.08 7.67 10.78
N ARG A 111 18.74 6.56 11.11
CA ARG A 111 20.11 6.27 10.68
C ARG A 111 20.24 6.25 9.16
N GLU A 112 19.34 5.54 8.47
CA GLU A 112 19.38 5.49 7.00
C GLU A 112 19.20 6.87 6.37
N TYR A 113 18.25 7.67 6.84
CA TYR A 113 18.01 9.01 6.29
C TYR A 113 19.22 9.93 6.48
N ARG A 114 19.87 9.83 7.65
CA ARG A 114 21.12 10.56 7.92
C ARG A 114 22.23 10.11 6.97
N GLU A 115 22.49 8.81 6.87
CA GLU A 115 23.61 8.25 6.09
C GLU A 115 23.45 8.40 4.58
N LYS A 116 22.24 8.18 4.05
CA LYS A 116 22.02 8.11 2.59
C LYS A 116 21.48 9.39 1.98
N HIS A 117 20.80 10.21 2.78
CA HIS A 117 20.13 11.41 2.28
C HIS A 117 20.63 12.69 2.95
N ASN A 118 21.52 12.60 3.94
CA ASN A 118 21.97 13.73 4.75
C ASN A 118 20.79 14.50 5.38
N ILE A 119 19.73 13.77 5.76
CA ILE A 119 18.50 14.31 6.36
C ILE A 119 18.39 13.83 7.80
N GLU A 120 18.28 14.77 8.75
CA GLU A 120 17.93 14.48 10.13
C GLU A 120 16.39 14.44 10.28
N LEU A 121 15.84 13.27 10.57
CA LEU A 121 14.40 13.12 10.78
C LEU A 121 14.01 13.60 12.19
N PRO A 122 12.87 14.31 12.34
CA PRO A 122 12.38 14.70 13.65
C PRO A 122 12.05 13.47 14.52
N ALA A 123 11.99 13.68 15.83
CA ALA A 123 11.63 12.62 16.77
C ALA A 123 10.21 12.09 16.46
N VAL A 124 9.29 13.01 16.17
CA VAL A 124 7.90 12.73 15.80
C VAL A 124 7.53 13.65 14.63
N VAL A 125 6.94 13.08 13.59
CA VAL A 125 6.24 13.82 12.53
C VAL A 125 4.76 13.90 12.92
N PRO A 126 4.19 15.12 13.05
CA PRO A 126 2.78 15.28 13.41
C PRO A 126 1.86 14.76 12.30
N ALA A 127 0.58 14.62 12.60
CA ALA A 127 -0.42 14.35 11.57
C ALA A 127 -0.50 15.50 10.56
N GLY A 128 -0.82 15.20 9.30
CA GLY A 128 -0.97 16.20 8.25
C GLY A 128 -0.45 15.72 6.89
N PRO A 129 -0.47 16.59 5.87
CA PRO A 129 -0.10 16.25 4.49
C PRO A 129 1.32 15.70 4.35
N GLU A 130 2.26 16.15 5.19
CA GLU A 130 3.65 15.69 5.16
C GLU A 130 3.89 14.38 5.91
N ASN A 131 2.88 13.84 6.59
CA ASN A 131 3.02 12.60 7.32
C ASN A 131 3.03 11.38 6.37
N PRO A 132 4.09 10.55 6.37
CA PRO A 132 4.19 9.42 5.45
C PRO A 132 3.20 8.29 5.74
N LEU A 133 2.53 8.31 6.89
CA LEU A 133 1.47 7.36 7.24
C LEU A 133 0.11 7.74 6.63
N GLY A 134 -0.02 8.93 6.04
CA GLY A 134 -1.30 9.44 5.53
C GLY A 134 -2.32 9.67 6.65
N ASP A 135 -3.60 9.61 6.30
CA ASP A 135 -4.70 10.02 7.18
C ASP A 135 -5.15 8.92 8.16
N TYR A 136 -4.77 7.67 7.89
CA TYR A 136 -5.21 6.51 8.65
C TYR A 136 -4.12 5.44 8.75
N ALA A 137 -4.08 4.77 9.90
CA ALA A 137 -3.23 3.61 10.12
C ALA A 137 -3.91 2.57 11.01
N MET A 138 -3.64 1.30 10.72
CA MET A 138 -3.98 0.14 11.54
C MET A 138 -2.68 -0.49 12.03
N ARG A 139 -2.49 -0.54 13.34
CA ARG A 139 -1.31 -1.15 13.97
C ARG A 139 -1.50 -2.66 14.05
N LEU A 140 -0.46 -3.40 13.70
CA LEU A 140 -0.44 -4.85 13.81
C LEU A 140 0.10 -5.25 15.18
N ALA A 141 -0.57 -6.20 15.84
CA ALA A 141 -0.19 -6.66 17.17
C ALA A 141 1.20 -7.34 17.18
N LYS A 142 1.50 -8.12 16.12
CA LYS A 142 2.77 -8.84 16.00
C LYS A 142 3.88 -7.92 15.50
N GLY A 143 5.11 -8.16 15.98
CA GLY A 143 6.27 -7.32 15.70
C GLY A 143 6.37 -6.09 16.62
N GLY A 144 5.81 -6.15 17.83
CA GLY A 144 5.94 -5.09 18.83
C GLY A 144 5.29 -3.77 18.42
N GLY A 145 4.27 -3.83 17.56
CA GLY A 145 3.59 -2.64 17.03
C GLY A 145 4.37 -1.87 15.97
N GLN A 146 5.51 -2.38 15.47
CA GLN A 146 6.34 -1.69 14.48
C GLN A 146 5.76 -1.75 13.05
N TYR A 147 4.88 -2.71 12.78
CA TYR A 147 4.24 -2.87 11.48
C TYR A 147 2.83 -2.28 11.47
N LEU A 148 2.52 -1.57 10.39
CA LEU A 148 1.24 -0.95 10.17
C LEU A 148 0.72 -1.26 8.76
N ILE A 149 -0.60 -1.29 8.62
CA ILE A 149 -1.28 -1.01 7.36
C ILE A 149 -1.65 0.46 7.42
N HIS A 150 -1.21 1.30 6.49
CA HIS A 150 -1.39 2.74 6.60
C HIS A 150 -1.55 3.42 5.23
N GLY A 151 -2.07 4.65 5.23
CA GLY A 151 -2.16 5.46 4.03
C GLY A 151 -0.79 5.88 3.50
N THR A 152 -0.74 6.81 2.58
CA THR A 152 0.53 7.44 2.20
C THR A 152 0.28 8.86 1.72
N ASN A 153 1.30 9.71 1.85
CA ASN A 153 1.30 11.04 1.27
C ASN A 153 2.05 11.10 -0.08
N LYS A 154 2.44 9.95 -0.62
CA LYS A 154 3.04 9.84 -1.95
C LYS A 154 1.97 9.39 -2.95
N ASP A 155 2.05 9.96 -4.14
CA ASP A 155 1.28 9.60 -5.33
C ASP A 155 1.76 8.30 -6.00
N PHE A 156 2.96 7.82 -5.61
CA PHE A 156 3.55 6.57 -6.07
C PHE A 156 3.75 5.54 -4.95
N GLY A 157 3.97 4.27 -5.36
CA GLY A 157 4.41 3.20 -4.47
C GLY A 157 3.36 2.14 -4.15
N ILE A 158 2.09 2.37 -4.51
CA ILE A 158 1.05 1.34 -4.48
C ILE A 158 1.26 0.37 -5.65
N GLY A 159 1.14 -0.92 -5.38
CA GLY A 159 1.52 -1.96 -6.33
C GLY A 159 3.02 -2.05 -6.56
N MET A 160 3.85 -1.61 -5.59
CA MET A 160 5.31 -1.65 -5.64
C MET A 160 5.94 -2.09 -4.30
N ARG A 161 7.23 -2.40 -4.32
CA ARG A 161 8.05 -2.73 -3.15
C ARG A 161 8.90 -1.51 -2.72
N VAL A 162 8.32 -0.61 -1.92
CA VAL A 162 8.90 0.71 -1.61
C VAL A 162 9.01 1.03 -0.11
N SER A 163 8.34 0.27 0.75
CA SER A 163 8.27 0.60 2.18
C SER A 163 9.46 0.02 2.96
N SER A 164 9.55 0.35 4.25
CA SER A 164 10.47 -0.28 5.20
C SER A 164 9.81 -1.43 5.99
N GLY A 165 8.84 -2.12 5.40
CA GLY A 165 8.19 -3.31 5.95
C GLY A 165 6.70 -3.16 6.25
N CYS A 166 6.19 -1.93 6.39
CA CYS A 166 4.76 -1.67 6.52
C CYS A 166 4.00 -1.85 5.20
N ILE A 167 2.68 -2.00 5.28
CA ILE A 167 1.78 -2.08 4.13
C ILE A 167 1.18 -0.69 3.87
N ARG A 168 1.29 -0.20 2.63
CA ARG A 168 0.77 1.10 2.19
C ARG A 168 -0.51 0.93 1.37
N MET A 169 -1.47 1.83 1.57
CA MET A 169 -2.72 1.93 0.81
C MET A 169 -2.94 3.36 0.31
N ASN A 170 -3.68 3.52 -0.79
CA ASN A 170 -4.05 4.85 -1.30
C ASN A 170 -5.09 5.53 -0.38
N ARG A 171 -5.13 6.87 -0.41
CA ARG A 171 -6.03 7.69 0.43
C ARG A 171 -7.50 7.33 0.27
N GLY A 172 -7.98 7.08 -0.95
CA GLY A 172 -9.39 6.77 -1.23
C GLY A 172 -9.88 5.43 -0.68
N MET A 173 -8.97 4.51 -0.35
CA MET A 173 -9.31 3.12 0.00
C MET A 173 -9.74 2.93 1.46
N TRP A 174 -9.49 3.92 2.32
CA TRP A 174 -9.78 3.84 3.76
C TRP A 174 -11.26 3.91 4.11
N ASN A 175 -12.07 4.55 3.28
CA ASN A 175 -13.52 4.65 3.49
C ASN A 175 -14.21 3.29 3.44
N GLY A 176 -13.64 2.29 2.75
CA GLY A 176 -14.15 0.91 2.75
C GLY A 176 -13.71 0.08 3.98
N CYS A 177 -12.51 0.35 4.51
CA CYS A 177 -11.93 -0.40 5.64
C CYS A 177 -12.35 0.13 7.02
N LEU A 178 -12.73 1.42 7.13
CA LEU A 178 -13.02 2.08 8.41
C LEU A 178 -14.49 2.44 8.61
N ALA A 179 -15.33 2.34 7.58
CA ALA A 179 -16.75 2.71 7.68
C ALA A 179 -17.66 1.57 8.19
N LYS A 180 -17.13 0.41 8.58
CA LYS A 180 -17.91 -0.74 9.05
C LYS A 180 -17.19 -1.58 10.09
#